data_AF-A0A438CSS2-F1
#
_entry.id   AF-A0A438CSS2-F1
#
_cell.length_a   1.000
_cell.length_b   1.000
_cell.length_c   1.000
_cell.angle_alpha   90.00
_cell.angle_beta   90.00
_cell.angle_gamma   90.00
#
_symmetry.space_group_name_H-M   'P 1'
#
loop_
_entity.id
_entity.type
_entity.pdbx_description
1 polymer ?
#
loop_
_entity_poly.entity_id
_entity_poly.type
_entity_poly.pdbx_seq_one_letter_code
_entity_poly.pdbx_strand_id
1 'polypeptide(L)'
;MDRFEAEFIEDIIGEIRRLIPKLVHVGENMVGMDENLKEVKSLIDAQSNEVSMVGIYGIGKTTIAKVVYNDMLVQFKRHNFLENVREKSKDDDGLL
;
A
#
# COMPACT_ATOMS: atom_id res chain seq x y z
N MET A 1 17.16 23.34 25.19
CA MET A 1 17.29 22.39 24.09
C MET A 1 18.24 23.02 23.10
N ASP A 2 19.39 22.39 22.88
CA ASP A 2 20.41 22.88 21.96
C ASP A 2 19.91 22.77 20.52
N ARG A 3 20.35 23.67 19.63
CA ARG A 3 20.01 23.64 18.20
C ARG A 3 20.49 22.33 17.55
N PHE A 4 21.63 21.82 17.99
CA PHE A 4 22.16 20.53 17.53
C PHE A 4 21.32 19.33 18.00
N GLU A 5 20.79 19.39 19.23
CA GLU A 5 19.87 18.35 19.72
C GLU A 5 18.57 18.33 18.92
N ALA A 6 18.03 19.50 18.57
CA ALA A 6 16.80 19.61 17.78
C ALA A 6 16.97 19.04 16.36
N GLU A 7 18.05 19.38 15.66
CA GLU A 7 18.37 18.88 14.32
C GLU A 7 18.54 17.35 14.32
N PHE A 8 19.27 16.82 15.31
CA PHE A 8 19.44 15.38 15.47
C PHE A 8 18.12 14.63 15.73
N ILE A 9 17.21 15.23 16.52
CA ILE A 9 15.87 14.67 16.73
C ILE A 9 15.05 14.68 15.43
N GLU A 10 15.13 15.74 14.63
CA GLU A 10 14.43 15.83 13.34
C GLU A 10 14.92 14.76 12.36
N ASP A 11 16.22 14.52 12.30
CA ASP A 11 16.82 13.46 11.48
C ASP A 11 16.31 12.07 11.90
N ILE A 12 16.30 11.79 13.21
CA ILE A 12 15.75 10.53 13.74
C ILE A 12 14.28 10.38 13.37
N ILE A 13 13.47 11.43 13.53
CA ILE A 13 12.04 11.40 13.15
C ILE A 13 11.88 11.16 11.65
N GLY A 14 12.72 11.78 10.82
CA GLY A 14 12.74 11.59 9.38
C GLY A 14 12.97 10.13 9.00
N GLU A 15 13.98 9.50 9.59
CA GLU A 15 14.30 8.10 9.34
C GLU A 15 13.22 7.14 9.87
N ILE A 16 12.68 7.37 11.07
CA ILE A 16 11.55 6.59 11.60
C ILE A 16 10.34 6.68 10.66
N ARG A 17 10.00 7.87 10.16
CA ARG A 17 8.88 8.07 9.22
C ARG A 17 9.07 7.31 7.90
N ARG A 18 10.30 7.08 7.47
CA ARG A 18 10.61 6.29 6.27
C ARG A 18 10.48 4.78 6.51
N LEU A 19 10.72 4.35 7.76
CA LEU A 19 10.58 2.96 8.18
C LEU A 19 9.12 2.58 8.48
N ILE A 20 8.28 3.54 8.88
CA ILE A 20 6.86 3.30 9.11
C ILE A 20 6.15 3.20 7.75
N PRO A 21 5.54 2.05 7.44
CA PRO A 21 4.82 1.92 6.19
C PRO A 21 3.58 2.80 6.17
N LYS A 22 3.40 3.53 5.06
CA LYS A 22 2.21 4.37 4.86
C LYS A 22 1.03 3.50 4.43
N LEU A 23 0.08 3.34 5.33
CA LEU A 23 -1.19 2.67 5.03
C LEU A 23 -2.02 3.53 4.08
N VAL A 24 -2.69 2.87 3.13
CA VAL A 24 -3.68 3.53 2.29
C VAL A 24 -4.97 3.66 3.08
N HIS A 25 -5.62 4.83 3.00
CA HIS A 25 -6.89 5.03 3.66
C HIS A 25 -7.95 4.06 3.11
N VAL A 26 -8.52 3.29 4.02
CA VAL A 26 -9.66 2.39 3.82
C VAL A 26 -10.80 3.00 4.62
N GLY A 27 -11.95 3.25 3.98
CA GLY A 27 -13.12 3.83 4.64
C GLY A 27 -13.67 2.96 5.78
N GLU A 28 -14.70 3.46 6.47
CA GLU A 28 -15.29 2.80 7.63
C GLU A 28 -16.44 1.84 7.26
N ASN A 29 -16.88 1.01 8.21
CA ASN A 29 -18.08 0.17 8.15
C ASN A 29 -18.13 -0.85 7.00
N MET A 30 -17.03 -1.58 6.81
CA MET A 30 -16.93 -2.55 5.73
C MET A 30 -17.20 -3.97 6.23
N VAL A 31 -18.06 -4.68 5.52
CA VAL A 31 -18.51 -6.02 5.87
C VAL A 31 -17.87 -7.04 4.93
N GLY A 32 -17.47 -8.20 5.45
CA GLY A 32 -16.93 -9.30 4.65
C GLY A 32 -15.48 -9.09 4.18
N MET A 33 -14.73 -8.16 4.78
CA MET A 33 -13.32 -7.94 4.42
C MET A 33 -12.44 -9.16 4.66
N ASP A 34 -12.65 -9.86 5.78
CA ASP A 34 -11.79 -11.00 6.17
C ASP A 34 -11.85 -12.13 5.14
N GLU A 35 -13.05 -12.41 4.60
CA GLU A 35 -13.26 -13.42 3.57
C GLU A 35 -12.60 -13.02 2.25
N ASN A 36 -12.84 -11.79 1.79
CA ASN A 36 -12.21 -11.25 0.57
C ASN A 36 -10.68 -11.23 0.68
N LEU A 37 -10.15 -10.83 1.84
CA LEU A 37 -8.71 -10.80 2.11
C LEU A 37 -8.12 -12.21 2.06
N LYS A 38 -8.79 -13.17 2.71
CA LYS A 38 -8.36 -14.58 2.69
C LYS A 38 -8.36 -15.17 1.29
N GLU A 39 -9.39 -14.89 0.50
CA GLU A 39 -9.49 -15.36 -0.88
C GLU A 39 -8.35 -14.79 -1.73
N VAL A 40 -8.14 -13.47 -1.73
CA VAL A 40 -7.06 -12.86 -2.52
C VAL A 40 -5.68 -13.36 -2.07
N LYS A 41 -5.43 -13.48 -0.76
CA LYS A 41 -4.15 -14.00 -0.24
C LYS A 41 -3.90 -15.44 -0.65
N SER A 42 -4.94 -16.26 -0.78
CA SER A 42 -4.78 -17.65 -1.22
C SER A 42 -4.27 -17.78 -2.67
N LEU A 43 -4.41 -16.71 -3.47
CA LEU A 43 -3.95 -16.65 -4.86
C LEU A 43 -2.52 -16.09 -4.99
N ILE A 44 -1.94 -15.57 -3.90
CA ILE A 44 -0.62 -14.93 -3.90
C ILE A 44 0.35 -15.77 -3.08
N ASP A 45 1.36 -16.34 -3.75
CA ASP A 45 2.51 -16.88 -3.06
C ASP A 45 3.50 -15.76 -2.73
N ALA A 46 3.38 -15.20 -1.52
CA ALA A 46 4.23 -14.10 -1.06
C ALA A 46 5.71 -14.48 -0.85
N GLN A 47 6.06 -15.77 -0.87
CA GLN A 47 7.44 -16.25 -0.72
C GLN A 47 8.11 -16.51 -2.08
N SER A 48 7.34 -16.54 -3.16
CA SER A 48 7.89 -16.69 -4.50
C SER A 48 8.53 -15.39 -4.99
N ASN A 49 9.64 -15.52 -5.73
CA ASN A 49 10.27 -14.41 -6.46
C ASN A 49 9.65 -14.22 -7.86
N GLU A 50 8.64 -15.01 -8.23
CA GLU A 50 7.95 -14.89 -9.51
C GLU A 50 6.88 -13.78 -9.49
N VAL A 51 6.52 -13.31 -10.68
CA VAL A 51 5.46 -12.29 -10.83
C VAL A 51 4.10 -12.96 -10.75
N SER A 52 3.27 -12.52 -9.81
CA SER A 52 1.85 -12.89 -9.72
C SER A 52 0.95 -11.72 -10.09
N MET A 53 -0.10 -11.99 -10.87
CA MET A 53 -1.14 -11.02 -11.22
C MET A 53 -2.50 -11.53 -10.75
N VAL A 54 -3.18 -10.74 -9.92
CA VAL A 54 -4.52 -11.05 -9.40
C VAL A 54 -5.49 -9.97 -9.84
N GLY A 55 -6.58 -10.37 -10.49
CA GLY A 55 -7.69 -9.50 -10.87
C GLY A 55 -8.84 -9.57 -9.86
N ILE A 56 -9.33 -8.43 -9.39
CA ILE A 56 -10.52 -8.34 -8.52
C ILE A 56 -11.70 -7.83 -9.36
N TYR A 57 -12.82 -8.55 -9.34
CA TYR A 57 -14.06 -8.17 -10.02
C TYR A 57 -15.20 -7.88 -9.02
N GLY A 58 -16.29 -7.25 -9.45
CA GLY A 58 -17.46 -6.97 -8.61
C GLY A 58 -17.53 -5.53 -8.05
N ILE A 59 -18.20 -5.35 -6.92
CA ILE A 59 -18.37 -4.06 -6.24
C ILE A 59 -17.33 -3.93 -5.13
N GLY A 60 -16.79 -2.73 -4.91
CA GLY A 60 -15.78 -2.51 -3.86
C GLY A 60 -14.37 -3.00 -4.19
N LYS A 61 -14.08 -3.33 -5.47
CA LYS A 61 -12.77 -3.84 -5.94
C LYS A 61 -11.57 -3.05 -5.42
N THR A 62 -11.56 -1.73 -5.63
CA THR A 62 -10.48 -0.84 -5.19
C THR A 62 -10.32 -0.89 -3.67
N THR A 63 -11.43 -1.01 -2.96
CA THR A 63 -11.44 -1.09 -1.52
C THR A 63 -10.82 -2.39 -1.01
N ILE A 64 -11.18 -3.53 -1.61
CA ILE A 64 -10.55 -4.83 -1.31
C ILE A 64 -9.05 -4.76 -1.62
N ALA A 65 -8.67 -4.19 -2.77
CA ALA A 65 -7.26 -4.02 -3.13
C ALA A 65 -6.47 -3.21 -2.08
N LYS A 66 -7.08 -2.15 -1.51
CA LYS A 66 -6.46 -1.36 -0.44
C LYS A 66 -6.28 -2.15 0.85
N VAL A 67 -7.27 -2.97 1.23
CA VAL A 67 -7.18 -3.84 2.42
C VAL A 67 -6.06 -4.86 2.26
N VAL A 68 -6.02 -5.56 1.11
CA VAL A 68 -4.98 -6.55 0.80
C VAL A 68 -3.60 -5.89 0.81
N TYR A 69 -3.46 -4.71 0.20
CA TYR A 69 -2.21 -3.96 0.23
C TYR A 69 -1.75 -3.65 1.66
N ASN A 70 -2.65 -3.10 2.49
CA ASN A 70 -2.35 -2.75 3.87
C ASN A 70 -1.92 -3.95 4.72
N ASP A 71 -2.53 -5.12 4.49
CA ASP A 71 -2.18 -6.38 5.18
C ASP A 71 -0.82 -6.94 4.74
N MET A 72 -0.48 -6.81 3.46
CA MET A 72 0.68 -7.49 2.88
C MET A 72 1.94 -6.63 2.80
N LEU A 73 1.83 -5.30 2.82
CA LEU A 73 2.95 -4.40 2.53
C LEU A 73 4.20 -4.64 3.40
N VAL A 74 4.04 -5.07 4.65
CA VAL A 74 5.17 -5.33 5.58
C VAL A 74 5.98 -6.57 5.20
N GLN A 75 5.42 -7.43 4.36
CA GLN A 75 6.09 -8.64 3.85
C GLN A 75 7.04 -8.32 2.69
N PHE A 76 6.96 -7.11 2.11
CA PHE A 76 7.76 -6.70 0.96
C PHE A 76 8.72 -5.58 1.32
N LYS A 77 10.00 -5.73 0.97
CA LYS A 77 11.02 -4.67 1.15
C LYS A 77 10.70 -3.39 0.35
N ARG A 78 10.02 -3.55 -0.79
CA ARG A 78 9.57 -2.44 -1.64
C ARG A 78 8.10 -2.68 -1.97
N HIS A 79 7.27 -1.69 -1.72
CA HIS A 79 5.84 -1.73 -2.00
C HIS A 79 5.35 -0.36 -2.43
N ASN A 80 4.32 -0.32 -3.27
CA ASN A 80 3.64 0.91 -3.64
C ASN A 80 2.19 0.62 -4.01
N PHE A 81 1.28 1.55 -3.70
CA PHE A 81 -0.12 1.46 -4.11
C PHE A 81 -0.40 2.54 -5.15
N LEU A 82 -0.64 2.11 -6.39
CA LEU A 82 -0.89 3.01 -7.50
C LEU A 82 -2.41 3.19 -7.69
N GLU A 83 -2.91 4.37 -7.28
CA GLU A 83 -4.31 4.74 -7.45
C GLU A 83 -4.51 5.77 -8.56
N ASN A 84 -5.70 5.74 -9.16
CA ASN A 84 -6.15 6.67 -10.21
C ASN A 84 -5.17 6.74 -11.39
N VAL A 85 -4.61 5.58 -11.76
CA VAL A 85 -3.59 5.46 -12.82
C VAL A 85 -4.11 6.03 -14.14
N ARG A 86 -5.37 5.73 -14.48
CA ARG A 86 -6.00 6.19 -15.73
C ARG A 86 -6.18 7.71 -15.77
N GLU A 87 -6.48 8.32 -14.64
CA GLU A 87 -6.65 9.77 -14.51
C GLU A 87 -5.27 10.44 -14.58
N LYS A 88 -4.32 9.97 -13.77
CA LYS A 88 -2.96 10.51 -13.70
C LYS A 88 -2.18 10.37 -15.00
N SER A 89 -2.43 9.33 -15.79
CA SER A 89 -1.76 9.14 -17.08
C SER A 89 -2.18 10.13 -18.17
N LYS A 90 -3.28 10.87 -17.96
CA LYS A 90 -3.80 11.84 -18.95
C LYS A 90 -3.24 13.25 -18.75
N ASP A 91 -2.78 13.57 -17.55
CA ASP A 91 -2.28 14.89 -17.20
C ASP A 91 -0.80 15.08 -17.58
N ASP A 92 -0.13 14.00 -18.02
CA ASP A 92 1.32 13.93 -18.21
C ASP A 92 1.67 13.45 -19.64
N ASP A 93 1.03 14.02 -20.68
CA ASP A 93 1.28 13.75 -22.13
C ASP A 93 1.46 12.26 -22.52
N GLY A 94 0.92 11.32 -21.74
CA GLY A 94 1.07 9.87 -21.95
C GLY A 94 2.37 9.23 -21.48
N LEU A 95 3.16 9.87 -20.61
CA LEU A 95 4.40 9.30 -20.03
C LEU A 95 4.16 8.73 -18.63
N LEU A 96 3.43 7.60 -18.56
CA LEU A 96 3.71 6.58 -17.54
C LEU A 96 4.56 5.47 -18.15
#